data_AF-D9XS13-F1
#
_entry.id   AF-D9XS13-F1
#
_cell.length_a   1.000
_cell.length_b   1.000
_cell.length_c   1.000
_cell.angle_alpha   90.00
_cell.angle_beta   90.00
_cell.angle_gamma   90.00
#
_symmetry.space_group_name_H-M   'P 1'
#
loop_
_entity.id
_entity.type
_entity.pdbx_description
1 polymer ?
#
loop_
_entity_poly.entity_id
_entity_poly.type
_entity_poly.pdbx_seq_one_letter_code
_entity_poly.pdbx_strand_id
1 'polypeptide(L)'
;MRAFDAMETSSAPVNFELTPYKDTPKKKLPTTGLRGDVGHFGPVTVERCPLYRPLEKGMDTVRLSGPAFPETTLRGKRRSGQPSLFKAELTVDGGRAELTFNARALRKEDRALRIAYEGREYVYSTEGLGRAKVLEREGVRVRMEPGQFDPSAGGTRRSGTATGPVDAVDLAIAILLEEVDTDVLTLTGAALSSPFALMQRFSDGAE
;
A
#
# COMPACT_ATOMS: atom_id res chain seq x y z
N MET A 1 22.13 9.48 -19.34
CA MET A 1 22.32 8.02 -19.23
C MET A 1 23.02 7.78 -17.89
N ARG A 2 22.26 7.59 -16.81
CA ARG A 2 22.81 7.33 -15.47
C ARG A 2 22.78 5.83 -15.26
N ALA A 3 23.94 5.25 -14.99
CA ALA A 3 24.07 3.87 -14.55
C ALA A 3 23.40 3.75 -13.17
N PHE A 4 22.43 2.84 -13.06
CA PHE A 4 21.89 2.42 -11.78
C PHE A 4 22.95 1.51 -11.15
N ASP A 5 23.62 2.03 -10.12
CA ASP A 5 24.49 1.25 -9.24
C ASP A 5 23.71 0.08 -8.66
N ALA A 6 24.41 -1.04 -8.46
CA ALA A 6 23.90 -2.29 -7.94
C ALA A 6 23.01 -2.05 -6.71
N MET A 7 21.72 -2.40 -6.80
CA MET A 7 20.81 -2.41 -5.65
C MET A 7 21.40 -3.32 -4.59
N GLU A 8 21.81 -2.74 -3.45
CA GLU A 8 22.29 -3.49 -2.29
C GLU A 8 21.20 -4.46 -1.84
N THR A 9 21.49 -5.77 -1.94
CA THR A 9 20.62 -6.84 -1.48
C THR A 9 21.14 -7.33 -0.14
N SER A 10 20.41 -7.04 0.93
CA SER A 10 20.72 -7.60 2.25
C SER A 10 20.14 -8.99 2.39
N SER A 11 20.96 -9.96 2.78
CA SER A 11 20.50 -11.31 3.14
C SER A 11 20.03 -11.43 4.60
N ALA A 12 20.31 -10.43 5.44
CA ALA A 12 19.86 -10.40 6.82
C ALA A 12 18.43 -9.85 6.92
N PRO A 13 17.61 -10.35 7.85
CA PRO A 13 16.25 -9.84 8.03
C PRO A 13 16.28 -8.37 8.46
N VAL A 14 15.52 -7.54 7.75
CA VAL A 14 15.40 -6.10 8.05
C VAL A 14 14.12 -5.88 8.83
N ASN A 15 14.25 -5.35 10.05
CA ASN A 15 13.11 -4.93 10.87
C ASN A 15 13.07 -3.41 10.91
N PHE A 16 11.88 -2.83 10.77
CA PHE A 16 11.70 -1.39 10.75
C PHE A 16 10.34 -0.97 11.29
N GLU A 17 10.21 0.30 11.63
CA GLU A 17 8.97 0.89 12.14
C GLU A 17 8.68 2.20 11.40
N LEU A 18 7.43 2.37 10.99
CA LEU A 18 6.92 3.58 10.37
C LEU A 18 5.91 4.26 11.30
N THR A 19 6.12 5.54 11.53
CA THR A 19 5.28 6.37 12.39
C THR A 19 4.34 7.21 11.52
N PRO A 20 3.05 7.29 11.86
CA PRO A 20 2.13 8.17 11.16
C PRO A 20 2.53 9.63 11.35
N TYR A 21 2.19 10.45 10.36
CA TYR A 21 2.31 11.89 10.49
C TYR A 21 1.16 12.58 9.76
N LYS A 22 0.96 13.84 10.14
CA LYS A 22 -0.03 14.73 9.55
C LYS A 22 0.54 16.14 9.52
N ASP A 23 0.75 16.66 8.33
CA ASP A 23 1.19 18.02 8.11
C ASP A 23 0.02 18.85 7.58
N THR A 24 -0.24 19.98 8.24
CA THR A 24 -1.29 20.95 7.87
C THR A 24 -0.68 22.31 7.50
N PRO A 25 0.06 22.40 6.39
CA PRO A 25 0.68 23.64 5.96
C PRO A 25 -0.37 24.71 5.60
N LYS A 26 -0.13 25.97 6.01
CA LYS A 26 -1.07 27.10 5.78
C LYS A 26 -1.40 27.40 4.31
N LYS A 27 -0.54 26.97 3.36
CA LYS A 27 -0.61 27.32 1.93
C LYS A 27 -0.68 26.12 0.98
N LYS A 28 -0.74 24.89 1.50
CA LYS A 28 -0.82 23.66 0.70
C LYS A 28 -1.92 22.76 1.26
N LEU A 29 -2.36 21.79 0.47
CA LEU A 29 -3.29 20.78 0.98
C LEU A 29 -2.62 19.99 2.11
N PRO A 30 -3.39 19.57 3.13
CA PRO A 30 -2.85 18.76 4.20
C PRO A 30 -2.35 17.42 3.63
N THR A 31 -1.16 17.02 4.08
CA THR A 31 -0.59 15.71 3.76
C THR A 31 -0.59 14.86 5.01
N THR A 32 -0.76 13.57 4.82
CA THR A 32 -0.68 12.58 5.89
C THR A 32 -0.12 11.30 5.33
N GLY A 33 0.59 10.55 6.14
CA GLY A 33 1.02 9.22 5.76
C GLY A 33 1.94 8.64 6.81
N LEU A 34 2.97 7.93 6.36
CA LEU A 34 3.91 7.21 7.20
C LEU A 34 5.34 7.69 6.92
N ARG A 35 6.19 7.73 7.94
CA ARG A 35 7.63 7.98 7.78
C ARG A 35 8.42 7.13 8.76
N GLY A 36 9.62 6.74 8.38
CA GLY A 36 10.51 5.96 9.24
C GLY A 36 11.83 5.68 8.57
N ASP A 37 12.66 4.91 9.24
CA ASP A 37 13.96 4.47 8.73
C ASP A 37 13.93 2.95 8.49
N VAL A 38 14.41 2.50 7.34
CA VAL A 38 14.32 1.11 6.88
C VAL A 38 15.71 0.48 6.84
N GLY A 39 16.26 0.23 8.02
CA GLY A 39 17.56 -0.42 8.17
C GLY A 39 18.67 0.31 7.39
N HIS A 40 19.38 -0.39 6.52
CA HIS A 40 20.45 0.20 5.70
C HIS A 40 19.93 0.98 4.47
N PHE A 41 18.65 0.83 4.10
CA PHE A 41 18.04 1.63 3.03
C PHE A 41 17.74 3.07 3.48
N GLY A 42 17.75 3.33 4.79
CA GLY A 42 17.62 4.66 5.36
C GLY A 42 16.19 5.21 5.34
N PRO A 43 16.01 6.55 5.37
CA PRO A 43 14.72 7.17 5.62
C PRO A 43 13.77 7.06 4.43
N VAL A 44 12.52 6.73 4.73
CA VAL A 44 11.42 6.67 3.76
C VAL A 44 10.23 7.50 4.25
N THR A 45 9.54 8.12 3.31
CA THR A 45 8.27 8.80 3.53
C THR A 45 7.25 8.32 2.52
N VAL A 46 6.10 7.88 3.01
CA VAL A 46 4.90 7.66 2.23
C VAL A 46 3.90 8.76 2.55
N GLU A 47 3.47 9.46 1.53
CA GLU A 47 2.50 10.55 1.62
C GLU A 47 1.23 10.19 0.83
N ARG A 48 0.06 10.37 1.46
CA ARG A 48 -1.21 10.49 0.75
C ARG A 48 -1.33 11.93 0.28
N CYS A 49 -1.22 12.12 -1.02
CA CYS A 49 -1.47 13.39 -1.68
C CYS A 49 -2.94 13.43 -2.11
N PRO A 50 -3.80 14.24 -1.45
CA PRO A 50 -5.13 14.48 -2.00
C PRO A 50 -4.98 15.30 -3.28
N LEU A 51 -5.07 14.64 -4.44
CA LEU A 51 -5.30 15.34 -5.70
C LEU A 51 -6.78 15.72 -5.77
N TYR A 52 -7.23 16.66 -4.92
CA TYR A 52 -8.53 17.29 -5.19
C TYR A 52 -8.36 18.26 -6.37
N ARG A 53 -8.35 17.71 -7.58
CA ARG A 53 -8.61 18.45 -8.81
C ARG A 53 -10.07 18.19 -9.18
N PRO A 54 -10.93 19.22 -9.24
CA PRO A 54 -12.34 19.05 -9.60
C PRO A 54 -12.57 18.28 -10.91
N LEU A 55 -11.59 18.31 -11.82
CA LEU A 55 -11.61 17.61 -13.11
C LEU A 55 -11.19 16.13 -13.01
N GLU A 56 -10.52 15.70 -11.93
CA GLU A 56 -10.03 14.33 -11.71
C GLU A 56 -10.92 13.50 -10.76
N LYS A 57 -12.26 13.65 -10.90
CA LYS A 57 -13.36 12.79 -10.40
C LYS A 57 -13.00 11.75 -9.31
N GLY A 58 -12.57 12.21 -8.14
CA GLY A 58 -12.39 11.37 -6.95
C GLY A 58 -11.26 10.34 -7.03
N MET A 59 -10.15 10.68 -7.68
CA MET A 59 -8.90 9.92 -7.60
C MET A 59 -8.01 10.50 -6.50
N ASP A 60 -7.43 9.63 -5.68
CA ASP A 60 -6.37 9.99 -4.72
C ASP A 60 -5.04 9.39 -5.18
N THR A 61 -3.93 9.92 -4.66
CA THR A 61 -2.60 9.40 -4.94
C THR A 61 -1.84 9.18 -3.64
N VAL A 62 -1.14 8.06 -3.57
CA VAL A 62 -0.11 7.82 -2.57
C VAL A 62 1.24 7.83 -3.28
N ARG A 63 2.24 8.41 -2.63
CA ARG A 63 3.60 8.51 -3.14
C ARG A 63 4.59 8.11 -2.05
N LEU A 64 5.55 7.27 -2.42
CA LEU A 64 6.69 6.91 -1.61
C LEU A 64 7.93 7.61 -2.15
N SER A 65 8.72 8.18 -1.25
CA SER A 65 10.00 8.81 -1.55
C SER A 65 11.02 8.55 -0.44
N GLY A 66 12.28 8.44 -0.82
CA GLY A 66 13.41 8.26 0.08
C GLY A 66 14.72 8.29 -0.73
N PRO A 67 15.87 8.70 -0.17
CA PRO A 67 17.10 8.84 -0.93
C PRO A 67 17.58 7.56 -1.63
N ALA A 68 17.36 6.39 -1.00
CA ALA A 68 17.72 5.09 -1.55
C ALA A 68 16.53 4.31 -2.15
N PHE A 69 15.36 4.95 -2.25
CA PHE A 69 14.13 4.31 -2.72
C PHE A 69 13.75 4.82 -4.11
N PRO A 70 13.26 3.95 -5.01
CA PRO A 70 12.67 4.39 -6.26
C PRO A 70 11.42 5.23 -5.97
N GLU A 71 11.22 6.31 -6.73
CA GLU A 71 10.00 7.09 -6.62
C GLU A 71 8.82 6.20 -7.03
N THR A 72 7.92 5.93 -6.08
CA THR A 72 6.83 4.96 -6.29
C THR A 72 5.51 5.65 -6.02
N THR A 73 4.55 5.53 -6.95
CA THR A 73 3.25 6.18 -6.84
C THR A 73 2.13 5.19 -7.16
N LEU A 74 1.05 5.26 -6.38
CA LEU A 74 -0.21 4.61 -6.73
C LEU A 74 -1.32 5.63 -6.79
N ARG A 75 -2.00 5.67 -7.92
CA ARG A 75 -3.19 6.47 -8.13
C ARG A 75 -4.39 5.55 -8.21
N GLY A 76 -5.46 5.85 -7.46
CA GLY A 76 -6.63 4.99 -7.37
C GLY A 76 -7.89 5.77 -7.00
N LYS A 77 -9.06 5.16 -7.18
CA LYS A 77 -10.32 5.77 -6.74
C LYS A 77 -10.32 5.95 -5.23
N ARG A 78 -10.73 7.13 -4.75
CA ARG A 78 -10.83 7.43 -3.33
C ARG A 78 -11.88 6.55 -2.66
N ARG A 79 -11.48 5.82 -1.63
CA ARG A 79 -12.34 5.04 -0.74
C ARG A 79 -11.81 5.19 0.69
N SER A 80 -12.69 5.46 1.66
CA SER A 80 -12.30 5.62 3.07
C SER A 80 -11.18 6.64 3.33
N GLY A 81 -11.01 7.64 2.45
CA GLY A 81 -9.93 8.64 2.57
C GLY A 81 -8.56 8.20 2.05
N GLN A 82 -8.49 7.06 1.34
CA GLN A 82 -7.27 6.51 0.74
C GLN A 82 -7.51 6.16 -0.75
N PRO A 83 -6.47 6.09 -1.58
CA PRO A 83 -6.59 5.49 -2.92
C PRO A 83 -6.90 4.00 -2.78
N SER A 84 -7.82 3.48 -3.58
CA SER A 84 -8.17 2.05 -3.63
C SER A 84 -7.60 1.36 -4.86
N LEU A 85 -7.59 0.02 -4.85
CA LEU A 85 -7.20 -0.80 -6.00
C LEU A 85 -8.14 -0.69 -7.22
N PHE A 86 -9.29 -0.02 -7.09
CA PHE A 86 -10.23 0.14 -8.19
C PHE A 86 -9.75 1.20 -9.20
N LYS A 87 -9.53 0.78 -10.44
CA LYS A 87 -8.88 1.58 -11.50
C LYS A 87 -7.52 2.14 -11.05
N ALA A 88 -6.79 1.34 -10.28
CA ALA A 88 -5.50 1.74 -9.76
C ALA A 88 -4.40 1.67 -10.83
N GLU A 89 -3.44 2.58 -10.73
CA GLU A 89 -2.22 2.60 -11.52
C GLU A 89 -1.05 2.69 -10.56
N LEU A 90 -0.19 1.67 -10.55
CA LEU A 90 1.06 1.66 -9.80
C LEU A 90 2.21 1.97 -10.76
N THR A 91 3.04 2.93 -10.36
CA THR A 91 4.25 3.33 -11.08
C THR A 91 5.43 3.27 -10.14
N VAL A 92 6.51 2.61 -10.53
CA VAL A 92 7.78 2.50 -9.79
C VAL A 92 8.86 3.07 -10.70
N ASP A 93 9.58 4.10 -10.24
CA ASP A 93 10.62 4.82 -11.00
C ASP A 93 10.20 5.24 -12.43
N GLY A 94 8.92 5.62 -12.58
CA GLY A 94 8.33 5.97 -13.88
C GLY A 94 7.85 4.77 -14.73
N GLY A 95 8.21 3.54 -14.38
CA GLY A 95 7.73 2.31 -15.00
C GLY A 95 6.36 1.87 -14.46
N ARG A 96 5.43 1.52 -15.35
CA ARG A 96 4.09 1.06 -14.95
C ARG A 96 4.13 -0.41 -14.54
N ALA A 97 3.61 -0.71 -13.35
CA ALA A 97 3.36 -2.06 -12.90
C ALA A 97 1.96 -2.54 -13.32
N GLU A 98 1.84 -3.81 -13.67
CA GLU A 98 0.57 -4.46 -13.96
C GLU A 98 -0.05 -4.95 -12.65
N LEU A 99 -1.34 -4.63 -12.42
CA LEU A 99 -2.08 -5.00 -11.22
C LEU A 99 -3.22 -5.95 -11.59
N THR A 100 -3.21 -7.15 -11.03
CA THR A 100 -4.27 -8.15 -11.23
C THR A 100 -4.77 -8.66 -9.88
N PHE A 101 -6.08 -8.60 -9.64
CA PHE A 101 -6.68 -9.19 -8.44
C PHE A 101 -8.05 -9.79 -8.74
N ASN A 102 -8.37 -10.91 -8.10
CA ASN A 102 -9.68 -11.54 -8.23
C ASN A 102 -10.60 -11.15 -7.08
N ALA A 103 -11.32 -10.04 -7.24
CA ALA A 103 -12.28 -9.54 -6.25
C ALA A 103 -13.45 -10.50 -5.95
N ARG A 104 -13.68 -11.50 -6.81
CA ARG A 104 -14.83 -12.42 -6.73
C ARG A 104 -14.48 -13.79 -6.16
N ALA A 105 -13.20 -14.05 -5.89
CA ALA A 105 -12.82 -15.36 -5.37
C ALA A 105 -13.42 -15.59 -3.98
N LEU A 106 -13.94 -16.79 -3.71
CA LEU A 106 -14.60 -17.11 -2.44
C LEU A 106 -13.58 -17.46 -1.34
N ARG A 107 -12.39 -17.94 -1.71
CA ARG A 107 -11.34 -18.33 -0.76
C ARG A 107 -10.37 -17.17 -0.54
N LYS A 108 -9.87 -17.06 0.69
CA LYS A 108 -8.93 -16.01 1.12
C LYS A 108 -7.60 -16.06 0.34
N GLU A 109 -7.13 -17.27 0.05
CA GLU A 109 -5.91 -17.57 -0.72
C GLU A 109 -5.98 -17.03 -2.16
N ASP A 110 -7.19 -17.01 -2.74
CA ASP A 110 -7.43 -16.55 -4.11
C ASP A 110 -7.64 -15.02 -4.22
N ARG A 111 -7.66 -14.29 -3.08
CA ARG A 111 -7.86 -12.83 -2.98
C ARG A 111 -6.55 -12.05 -2.84
N ALA A 112 -5.47 -12.56 -3.40
CA ALA A 112 -4.22 -11.82 -3.46
C ALA A 112 -4.23 -10.80 -4.61
N LEU A 113 -3.58 -9.66 -4.38
CA LEU A 113 -3.19 -8.73 -5.42
C LEU A 113 -1.88 -9.24 -6.03
N ARG A 114 -1.90 -9.54 -7.32
CA ARG A 114 -0.71 -9.85 -8.11
C ARG A 114 -0.20 -8.57 -8.76
N ILE A 115 1.11 -8.37 -8.68
CA ILE A 115 1.78 -7.21 -9.24
C ILE A 115 2.92 -7.72 -10.12
N ALA A 116 2.96 -7.32 -11.39
CA ALA A 116 4.08 -7.60 -12.27
C ALA A 116 4.82 -6.30 -12.59
N TYR A 117 6.15 -6.30 -12.38
CA TYR A 117 7.00 -5.14 -12.61
C TYR A 117 8.40 -5.59 -13.01
N GLU A 118 8.91 -5.13 -14.16
CA GLU A 118 10.24 -5.45 -14.68
C GLU A 118 10.63 -6.95 -14.63
N GLY A 119 9.68 -7.82 -14.98
CA GLY A 119 9.89 -9.27 -14.99
C GLY A 119 9.83 -9.94 -13.61
N ARG A 120 9.54 -9.18 -12.55
CA ARG A 120 9.28 -9.69 -11.20
C ARG A 120 7.79 -9.86 -10.99
N GLU A 121 7.42 -10.98 -10.38
CA GLU A 121 6.04 -11.25 -9.95
C GLU A 121 5.95 -11.17 -8.43
N TYR A 122 5.04 -10.33 -7.96
CA TYR A 122 4.73 -10.16 -6.55
C TYR A 122 3.32 -10.64 -6.25
N VAL A 123 3.15 -11.21 -5.05
CA VAL A 123 1.87 -11.58 -4.48
C VAL A 123 1.70 -10.81 -3.19
N TYR A 124 0.68 -9.95 -3.15
CA TYR A 124 0.32 -9.17 -1.98
C TYR A 124 -0.99 -9.70 -1.37
N SER A 125 -0.96 -10.06 -0.10
CA SER A 125 -2.08 -10.70 0.60
C SER A 125 -2.25 -10.21 2.03
N THR A 126 -3.33 -10.63 2.68
CA THR A 126 -3.59 -10.34 4.10
C THR A 126 -3.56 -11.63 4.93
N GLU A 127 -2.82 -11.63 6.03
CA GLU A 127 -2.66 -12.76 6.94
C GLU A 127 -3.47 -12.59 8.25
N GLY A 128 -3.76 -13.72 8.90
CA GLY A 128 -4.56 -13.76 10.13
C GLY A 128 -5.99 -13.20 9.96
N LEU A 129 -6.48 -12.46 10.96
CA LEU A 129 -7.77 -11.73 10.91
C LEU A 129 -7.69 -10.45 10.04
N GLY A 130 -6.88 -10.43 8.99
CA GLY A 130 -6.68 -9.27 8.12
C GLY A 130 -5.82 -8.17 8.73
N ARG A 131 -5.06 -8.49 9.78
CA ARG A 131 -4.22 -7.50 10.49
C ARG A 131 -2.85 -7.35 9.87
N ALA A 132 -2.23 -8.46 9.44
CA ALA A 132 -0.93 -8.41 8.79
C ALA A 132 -1.11 -8.38 7.26
N LYS A 133 -0.29 -7.61 6.57
CA LYS A 133 -0.20 -7.51 5.12
C LYS A 133 1.14 -8.11 4.70
N VAL A 134 1.17 -8.90 3.64
CA VAL A 134 2.39 -9.59 3.21
C VAL A 134 2.56 -9.42 1.72
N LEU A 135 3.75 -8.96 1.31
CA LEU A 135 4.23 -8.96 -0.06
C LEU A 135 5.27 -10.08 -0.22
N GLU A 136 5.06 -10.96 -1.18
CA GLU A 136 5.96 -12.07 -1.47
C GLU A 136 6.39 -12.05 -2.93
N ARG A 137 7.65 -12.39 -3.20
CA ARG A 137 8.17 -12.80 -4.50
C ARG A 137 9.15 -13.95 -4.29
N GLU A 138 9.68 -14.53 -5.36
CA GLU A 138 10.67 -15.62 -5.23
C GLU A 138 11.83 -15.22 -4.30
N GLY A 139 11.99 -15.99 -3.23
CA GLY A 139 13.03 -15.81 -2.21
C GLY A 139 12.84 -14.63 -1.24
N VAL A 140 11.83 -13.79 -1.42
CA VAL A 140 11.63 -12.55 -0.63
C VAL A 140 10.24 -12.48 -0.04
N ARG A 141 10.18 -12.03 1.22
CA ARG A 141 8.93 -11.78 1.94
C ARG A 141 9.04 -10.50 2.76
N VAL A 142 8.10 -9.59 2.58
CA VAL A 142 7.95 -8.38 3.38
C VAL A 142 6.60 -8.44 4.07
N ARG A 143 6.62 -8.48 5.40
CA ARG A 143 5.43 -8.49 6.25
C ARG A 143 5.30 -7.15 6.94
N MET A 144 4.10 -6.58 6.89
CA MET A 144 3.71 -5.34 7.55
C MET A 144 2.58 -5.63 8.53
N GLU A 145 2.65 -5.06 9.72
CA GLU A 145 1.61 -5.23 10.75
C GLU A 145 1.35 -3.94 11.53
N PRO A 146 0.10 -3.73 12.00
CA PRO A 146 -0.23 -2.61 12.85
C PRO A 146 0.47 -2.76 14.19
N GLY A 147 1.29 -1.75 14.53
CA GLY A 147 1.96 -1.63 15.81
C GLY A 147 1.07 -0.92 16.84
N GLN A 148 1.72 -0.23 17.78
CA GLN A 148 1.02 0.52 18.82
C GLN A 148 0.31 1.76 18.25
N PHE A 149 -0.85 2.09 18.82
CA PHE A 149 -1.50 3.37 18.58
C PHE A 149 -0.71 4.49 19.24
N ASP A 150 -0.36 5.52 18.47
CA ASP A 150 0.36 6.70 18.95
C ASP A 150 -0.57 7.93 18.83
N PRO A 151 -1.17 8.37 19.96
CA PRO A 151 -2.06 9.53 19.97
C PRO A 151 -1.37 10.82 19.52
N SER A 152 -0.06 10.95 19.79
CA SER A 152 0.72 12.16 19.47
C SER A 152 1.00 12.26 17.98
N ALA A 153 1.14 11.12 17.31
CA ALA A 153 1.32 11.00 15.88
C ALA A 153 0.00 10.91 15.10
N GLY A 154 -1.14 10.83 15.81
CA GLY A 154 -2.48 10.83 15.22
C GLY A 154 -2.85 9.53 14.49
N GLY A 155 -2.26 8.39 14.86
CA GLY A 155 -2.55 7.11 14.22
C GLY A 155 -1.80 5.91 14.78
N THR A 156 -2.03 4.75 14.18
CA THR A 156 -1.32 3.51 14.52
C THR A 156 -0.02 3.41 13.75
N ARG A 157 1.08 3.08 14.44
CA ARG A 157 2.37 2.78 13.82
C ARG A 157 2.31 1.52 12.96
N ARG A 158 3.30 1.31 12.10
CA ARG A 158 3.44 0.09 11.29
C ARG A 158 4.80 -0.53 11.54
N SER A 159 4.80 -1.80 11.90
CA SER A 159 6.02 -2.59 12.02
C SER A 159 6.20 -3.41 10.75
N GLY A 160 7.41 -3.41 10.22
CA GLY A 160 7.78 -4.13 9.02
C GLY A 160 8.91 -5.11 9.28
N THR A 161 8.80 -6.31 8.72
CA THR A 161 9.85 -7.34 8.71
C THR A 161 10.04 -7.83 7.29
N ALA A 162 11.25 -7.68 6.77
CA ALA A 162 11.67 -8.11 5.45
C ALA A 162 12.68 -9.27 5.59
N THR A 163 12.46 -10.38 4.88
CA THR A 163 13.33 -11.55 4.88
C THR A 163 13.69 -11.98 3.46
N GLY A 164 14.91 -12.50 3.27
CA GLY A 164 15.46 -12.84 1.96
C GLY A 164 16.27 -11.69 1.35
N PRO A 165 16.74 -11.82 0.10
CA PRO A 165 17.52 -10.80 -0.62
C PRO A 165 16.60 -9.66 -1.08
N VAL A 166 16.10 -8.90 -0.10
CA VAL A 166 15.23 -7.74 -0.29
C VAL A 166 16.01 -6.59 -0.88
N ASP A 167 15.38 -5.87 -1.81
CA ASP A 167 15.87 -4.59 -2.32
C ASP A 167 14.87 -3.44 -2.09
N ALA A 168 15.26 -2.24 -2.51
CA ALA A 168 14.47 -1.03 -2.32
C ALA A 168 13.12 -1.04 -3.09
N VAL A 169 12.99 -1.78 -4.20
CA VAL A 169 11.73 -1.89 -4.96
C VAL A 169 10.74 -2.73 -4.16
N ASP A 170 11.19 -3.85 -3.61
CA ASP A 170 10.35 -4.73 -2.79
C ASP A 170 9.75 -3.98 -1.59
N LEU A 171 10.62 -3.24 -0.89
CA LEU A 171 10.22 -2.40 0.24
C LEU A 171 9.34 -1.24 -0.20
N ALA A 172 9.64 -0.59 -1.33
CA ALA A 172 8.83 0.50 -1.83
C ALA A 172 7.39 0.07 -2.12
N ILE A 173 7.21 -1.07 -2.81
CA ILE A 173 5.87 -1.62 -3.11
C ILE A 173 5.15 -1.97 -1.81
N ALA A 174 5.80 -2.69 -0.90
CA ALA A 174 5.17 -3.13 0.35
C ALA A 174 4.75 -1.94 1.23
N ILE A 175 5.64 -0.97 1.42
CA ILE A 175 5.42 0.19 2.29
C ILE A 175 4.38 1.13 1.67
N LEU A 176 4.37 1.31 0.35
CA LEU A 176 3.36 2.13 -0.32
C LEU A 176 1.93 1.56 -0.13
N LEU A 177 1.77 0.23 -0.19
CA LEU A 177 0.46 -0.44 -0.05
C LEU A 177 -0.13 -0.37 1.38
N GLU A 178 0.65 0.08 2.38
CA GLU A 178 0.11 0.37 3.72
C GLU A 178 -0.90 1.52 3.71
N GLU A 179 -0.71 2.47 2.79
CA GLU A 179 -1.48 3.70 2.68
C GLU A 179 -2.55 3.65 1.58
N VAL A 180 -2.80 2.44 1.05
CA VAL A 180 -3.79 2.11 0.03
C VAL A 180 -4.94 1.33 0.68
N ASP A 181 -6.17 1.65 0.28
CA ASP A 181 -7.36 0.88 0.64
C ASP A 181 -7.31 -0.47 -0.11
N THR A 182 -6.94 -1.49 0.64
CA THR A 182 -6.87 -2.89 0.21
C THR A 182 -8.03 -3.71 0.77
N ASP A 183 -9.13 -3.09 1.20
CA ASP A 183 -10.26 -3.79 1.84
C ASP A 183 -10.86 -4.85 0.92
N VAL A 184 -10.80 -4.65 -0.41
CA VAL A 184 -11.23 -5.64 -1.41
C VAL A 184 -10.50 -6.98 -1.30
N LEU A 185 -9.31 -6.99 -0.70
CA LEU A 185 -8.53 -8.21 -0.44
C LEU A 185 -8.96 -8.90 0.88
N THR A 186 -9.80 -8.27 1.69
CA THR A 186 -10.30 -8.79 2.97
C THR A 186 -11.67 -9.47 2.82
N LEU A 187 -12.00 -10.37 3.76
CA LEU A 187 -13.31 -11.04 3.82
C LEU A 187 -14.47 -10.05 3.99
N THR A 188 -14.31 -9.08 4.87
CA THR A 188 -15.33 -8.07 5.19
C THR A 188 -15.54 -7.08 4.04
N GLY A 189 -14.46 -6.61 3.41
CA GLY A 189 -14.56 -5.68 2.28
C GLY A 189 -15.19 -6.32 1.05
N ALA A 190 -14.92 -7.61 0.79
CA ALA A 190 -15.57 -8.37 -0.28
C ALA A 190 -17.08 -8.55 -0.04
N ALA A 191 -17.49 -8.86 1.21
CA ALA A 191 -18.91 -9.00 1.57
C ALA A 191 -19.67 -7.69 1.33
N LEU A 192 -19.11 -6.54 1.73
CA LEU A 192 -19.70 -5.21 1.49
C LEU A 192 -19.70 -4.78 0.03
N SER A 193 -18.79 -5.31 -0.79
CA SER A 193 -18.74 -5.07 -2.25
C SER A 193 -19.55 -6.08 -3.07
N SER A 194 -20.19 -7.05 -2.42
CA SER A 194 -21.03 -8.04 -3.10
C SER A 194 -22.40 -7.43 -3.47
N PRO A 195 -22.99 -7.78 -4.62
CA PRO A 195 -24.34 -7.34 -4.98
C PRO A 195 -25.41 -7.80 -3.97
N PHE A 196 -25.13 -8.82 -3.15
CA PHE A 196 -26.01 -9.26 -2.06
C PHE A 196 -26.08 -8.26 -0.89
N ALA A 197 -24.98 -7.59 -0.54
CA ALA A 197 -25.00 -6.52 0.47
C ALA A 197 -25.76 -5.27 -0.02
N LEU A 198 -25.76 -5.04 -1.34
CA LEU A 198 -26.55 -3.99 -1.98
C LEU A 198 -28.05 -4.31 -1.92
N MET A 199 -28.46 -5.58 -2.04
CA MET A 199 -29.86 -5.99 -1.90
C MET A 199 -30.40 -5.82 -0.47
N GLN A 200 -29.60 -6.08 0.58
CA GLN A 200 -30.04 -5.83 1.95
C GLN A 200 -30.26 -4.33 2.23
N ARG A 201 -29.46 -3.44 1.61
CA ARG A 201 -29.60 -1.99 1.78
C ARG A 201 -30.81 -1.39 1.07
N PHE A 202 -31.36 -2.06 0.06
CA PHE A 202 -32.63 -1.67 -0.57
C PHE A 202 -33.86 -2.28 0.12
N SER A 203 -33.68 -3.31 0.94
CA SER A 203 -34.79 -3.91 1.71
C SER A 203 -35.12 -3.12 2.98
N ASP A 204 -34.16 -2.43 3.58
CA ASP A 204 -34.36 -1.60 4.79
C ASP A 204 -34.83 -0.15 4.49
N GLY A 205 -35.17 0.16 3.24
CA GLY A 205 -35.64 1.48 2.81
C GLY A 205 -37.10 1.52 2.37
N ALA A 206 -37.87 0.46 2.64
CA ALA A 206 -39.28 0.37 2.30
C ALA A 206 -40.12 0.16 3.57
N GLU A 207 -40.23 1.21 4.38
CA GLU A 207 -41.40 1.47 5.22
C GLU A 207 -41.94 2.86 4.88
#